data_AF-A0A7S2UW08-F1
#
_entry.id   AF-A0A7S2UW08-F1
#
_cell.length_a   1.000
_cell.length_b   1.000
_cell.length_c   1.000
_cell.angle_alpha   90.00
_cell.angle_beta   90.00
_cell.angle_gamma   90.00
#
_symmetry.space_group_name_H-M   'P 1'
#
loop_
_entity.id
_entity.type
_entity.pdbx_description
1 polymer ?
#
loop_
_entity_poly.entity_id
_entity_poly.type
_entity_poly.pdbx_seq_one_letter_code
_entity_poly.pdbx_strand_id
1 'polypeptide(L)'
;QISYYLGYSAMKDHFPSDVMMPNPECLNNCCRNQQAKYKGKWAPQVWLGKGHDGKEGGEAVHEDNDWGIEVCGGSDNLPTVPKPVETSEASEAPAQGLEFQYEQRTKEEDQLDNENTVDSSEGVSLDDLMMQFNKVQST
;
A
#
# COMPACT_ATOMS: atom_id res chain seq x y z
N GLN A 1 15.12 -3.13 -16.86
CA GLN A 1 14.29 -4.16 -17.51
C GLN A 1 13.94 -3.67 -18.91
N ILE A 2 13.99 -4.55 -19.91
CA ILE A 2 13.54 -4.21 -21.27
C ILE A 2 12.13 -4.79 -21.40
N SER A 3 11.13 -3.93 -21.64
CA SER A 3 9.74 -4.35 -21.82
C SER A 3 9.42 -4.41 -23.31
N TYR A 4 8.75 -5.49 -23.75
CA TYR A 4 8.32 -5.64 -25.13
C TYR A 4 7.19 -4.68 -25.49
N TYR A 5 6.26 -4.49 -24.55
CA TYR A 5 5.24 -3.46 -24.58
C TYR A 5 5.15 -2.79 -23.21
N LEU A 6 5.07 -1.47 -23.21
CA LEU A 6 4.82 -0.66 -22.03
C LEU A 6 3.82 0.43 -22.42
N GLY A 7 2.63 0.36 -21.83
CA GLY A 7 1.61 1.38 -21.98
C GLY A 7 1.62 2.36 -20.81
N TYR A 8 0.93 3.48 -20.99
CA TYR A 8 0.68 4.46 -19.94
C TYR A 8 -0.75 4.98 -20.04
N SER A 9 -1.51 4.89 -18.94
CA SER A 9 -2.83 5.48 -18.79
C SER A 9 -2.76 6.59 -17.73
N ALA A 10 -2.62 7.83 -18.20
CA ALA A 10 -2.44 9.00 -17.33
C ALA A 10 -3.60 9.27 -16.37
N MET A 11 -4.82 8.93 -16.76
CA MET A 11 -5.99 9.15 -15.89
C MET A 11 -6.03 8.20 -14.68
N LYS A 12 -5.34 7.06 -14.77
CA LYS A 12 -5.37 6.00 -13.76
C LYS A 12 -3.99 5.75 -13.15
N ASP A 13 -2.99 6.54 -13.54
CA ASP A 13 -1.56 6.33 -13.25
C ASP A 13 -1.15 4.86 -13.43
N HIS A 14 -1.67 4.24 -14.50
CA HIS A 14 -1.54 2.81 -14.71
C HIS A 14 -0.58 2.49 -15.86
N PHE A 15 0.37 1.60 -15.60
CA PHE A 15 1.46 1.23 -16.50
C PHE A 15 1.37 -0.25 -16.90
N PRO A 16 0.48 -0.62 -17.84
CA PRO A 16 0.37 -2.01 -18.27
C PRO A 16 1.64 -2.42 -19.04
N SER A 17 2.13 -3.62 -18.74
CA SER A 17 3.21 -4.26 -19.50
C SER A 17 2.74 -5.60 -20.03
N ASP A 18 3.11 -5.93 -21.26
CA ASP A 18 2.70 -7.18 -21.91
C ASP A 18 3.71 -7.60 -23.00
N VAL A 19 3.53 -8.79 -23.57
CA VAL A 19 4.30 -9.32 -24.70
C VAL A 19 3.38 -9.50 -25.90
N MET A 20 3.49 -8.60 -26.88
CA MET A 20 2.73 -8.71 -28.13
C MET A 20 3.35 -9.73 -29.08
N MET A 21 2.56 -10.73 -29.47
CA MET A 21 2.99 -11.74 -30.45
C MET A 21 2.78 -11.25 -31.89
N PRO A 22 3.67 -11.63 -32.83
CA PRO A 22 3.54 -11.22 -34.22
C PRO A 22 2.32 -11.85 -34.89
N ASN A 23 1.62 -11.08 -35.72
CA ASN A 23 0.47 -11.56 -36.49
C ASN A 23 0.92 -12.49 -37.65
N PRO A 24 0.41 -13.73 -37.75
CA PRO A 24 0.69 -14.64 -38.87
C PRO A 24 0.29 -14.08 -40.24
N GLU A 25 -0.83 -13.35 -40.30
CA GLU A 25 -1.39 -12.76 -41.53
C GLU A 25 -0.96 -11.30 -41.71
N CYS A 26 0.26 -10.96 -41.28
CA CYS A 26 0.80 -9.62 -41.49
C CYS A 26 0.93 -9.30 -42.99
N LEU A 27 0.40 -8.15 -43.41
CA LEU A 27 0.47 -7.65 -44.79
C LEU A 27 1.90 -7.51 -45.31
N ASN A 28 2.88 -7.31 -44.42
CA ASN A 28 4.28 -7.16 -44.79
C ASN A 28 4.95 -8.54 -44.98
N ASN A 29 5.36 -8.84 -46.21
CA ASN A 29 6.08 -10.07 -46.54
C ASN A 29 7.38 -10.26 -45.77
N CYS A 30 8.14 -9.19 -45.53
CA CYS A 30 9.39 -9.27 -44.77
C CYS A 30 9.12 -9.69 -43.31
N CYS A 31 8.03 -9.23 -42.72
CA CYS A 31 7.62 -9.63 -41.37
C CYS A 31 7.35 -11.14 -41.31
N ARG A 32 6.55 -11.68 -42.24
CA ARG A 32 6.25 -13.12 -42.32
C ARG A 32 7.50 -13.97 -42.55
N ASN A 33 8.43 -13.51 -43.38
CA ASN A 33 9.71 -14.19 -43.60
C ASN A 33 10.56 -14.25 -42.33
N GLN A 34 10.60 -13.16 -41.54
CA GLN A 34 11.28 -13.17 -40.25
C GLN A 34 10.60 -14.08 -39.24
N GLN A 35 9.27 -14.07 -39.16
CA GLN A 35 8.52 -14.99 -38.31
C GLN A 35 8.88 -16.45 -38.61
N ALA A 36 8.93 -16.84 -39.89
CA ALA A 36 9.33 -18.18 -40.30
C ALA A 36 10.77 -18.53 -39.86
N LYS A 37 11.70 -17.57 -39.93
CA LYS A 37 13.09 -17.76 -39.51
C LYS A 37 13.23 -18.01 -38.00
N TYR A 38 12.42 -17.31 -37.19
CA TYR A 38 12.48 -17.34 -35.73
C TYR A 38 11.45 -18.27 -35.07
N LYS A 39 10.55 -18.89 -35.84
CA LYS A 39 9.55 -19.85 -35.35
C LYS A 39 10.22 -20.96 -34.54
N GLY A 40 9.82 -21.12 -33.27
CA GLY A 40 10.35 -22.13 -32.35
C GLY A 40 11.76 -21.87 -31.81
N LYS A 41 12.41 -20.76 -32.20
CA LYS A 41 13.76 -20.39 -31.72
C LYS A 41 13.74 -19.26 -30.70
N TRP A 42 12.66 -18.50 -30.67
CA TRP A 42 12.50 -17.35 -29.80
C TRP A 42 11.44 -17.61 -28.73
N ALA A 43 11.76 -17.24 -27.51
CA ALA A 43 10.85 -17.15 -26.38
C ALA A 43 11.03 -15.78 -25.73
N PRO A 44 9.95 -15.18 -25.20
CA PRO A 44 10.06 -13.91 -24.49
C PRO A 44 10.94 -14.06 -23.26
N GLN A 45 11.79 -13.06 -23.04
CA GLN A 45 12.57 -12.97 -21.80
C GLN A 45 11.61 -12.64 -20.66
N VAL A 46 11.40 -13.60 -19.76
CA VAL A 46 10.67 -13.38 -18.52
C VAL A 46 11.67 -12.80 -17.52
N TRP A 47 11.35 -11.63 -16.97
CA TRP A 47 12.18 -11.05 -15.91
C TRP A 47 12.01 -11.87 -14.63
N LEU A 48 13.13 -12.36 -14.10
CA LEU A 48 13.20 -12.98 -12.79
C LEU A 48 13.80 -11.96 -11.82
N GLY A 49 13.18 -11.82 -10.65
CA GLY A 49 13.73 -11.00 -9.57
C GLY A 49 15.16 -11.45 -9.26
N LYS A 50 16.09 -10.50 -9.23
CA LYS A 50 17.46 -10.77 -8.81
C LYS A 50 17.54 -10.63 -7.30
N GLY A 51 18.11 -11.62 -6.64
CA GLY A 51 18.45 -11.55 -5.22
C GLY A 51 19.57 -10.54 -4.95
N HIS A 52 19.89 -10.32 -3.67
CA HIS A 52 21.01 -9.48 -3.25
C HIS A 52 22.35 -9.94 -3.83
N ASP A 53 22.50 -11.24 -4.08
CA ASP A 53 23.68 -11.85 -4.72
C ASP A 53 23.71 -11.69 -6.25
N GLY A 54 22.72 -10.97 -6.82
CA GLY A 54 22.59 -10.73 -8.25
C GLY A 54 22.13 -11.94 -9.05
N LYS A 55 21.85 -13.08 -8.40
CA LYS A 55 21.35 -14.29 -9.05
C LYS A 55 19.83 -14.23 -9.19
N GLU A 56 19.35 -14.72 -10.32
CA GLU A 56 17.92 -14.80 -10.60
C GLU A 56 17.26 -15.82 -9.66
N GLY A 57 16.22 -15.40 -8.94
CA GLY A 57 15.48 -16.25 -8.01
C GLY A 57 16.21 -16.59 -6.70
N GLY A 58 17.24 -15.83 -6.32
CA GLY A 58 17.89 -15.99 -5.03
C GLY A 58 16.97 -15.64 -3.86
N GLU A 59 16.93 -16.49 -2.85
CA GLU A 59 16.32 -16.17 -1.56
C GLU A 59 17.07 -14.99 -0.92
N ALA A 60 16.33 -14.04 -0.34
CA ALA A 60 16.93 -12.88 0.30
C ALA A 60 17.62 -13.30 1.61
N VAL A 61 18.93 -13.55 1.55
CA VAL A 61 19.75 -13.82 2.73
C VAL A 61 20.24 -12.50 3.31
N HIS A 62 19.88 -12.25 4.57
CA HIS A 62 20.37 -11.10 5.33
C HIS A 62 21.67 -11.47 6.05
N GLU A 63 22.71 -10.65 5.91
CA GLU A 63 24.00 -10.88 6.58
C GLU A 63 23.85 -10.75 8.11
N ASP A 64 23.05 -9.77 8.56
CA ASP A 64 22.75 -9.52 9.97
C ASP A 64 21.23 -9.39 10.19
N ASN A 65 20.70 -9.97 11.27
CA ASN A 65 19.30 -9.83 11.70
C ASN A 65 19.20 -9.67 13.23
N ASP A 66 19.93 -8.70 13.77
CA ASP A 66 20.02 -8.43 15.22
C ASP A 66 18.67 -8.04 15.86
N TRP A 67 17.73 -7.59 15.04
CA TRP A 67 16.41 -7.12 15.46
C TRP A 67 15.33 -8.21 15.42
N GLY A 68 15.67 -9.43 14.99
CA GLY A 68 14.74 -10.56 14.95
C GLY A 68 13.58 -10.36 13.97
N ILE A 69 13.81 -9.69 12.85
CA ILE A 69 12.79 -9.44 11.83
C ILE A 69 12.47 -10.78 11.14
N GLU A 70 11.22 -11.22 11.23
CA GLU A 70 10.72 -12.46 10.62
C GLU A 70 9.75 -12.18 9.45
N VAL A 71 9.78 -13.04 8.44
CA VAL A 71 8.88 -12.96 7.29
C VAL A 71 7.58 -13.71 7.62
N CYS A 72 6.62 -13.02 8.23
CA CYS A 72 5.30 -13.57 8.51
C CYS A 72 4.50 -13.79 7.22
N GLY A 73 4.43 -15.03 6.74
CA GLY A 73 3.59 -15.41 5.59
C GLY A 73 4.29 -16.06 4.40
N GLY A 74 5.60 -16.35 4.50
CA GLY A 74 6.27 -17.23 3.55
C GLY A 74 5.82 -18.68 3.77
N SER A 75 5.28 -19.33 2.74
CA SER A 75 5.01 -20.77 2.77
C SER A 75 6.35 -21.51 2.84
N ASP A 76 6.78 -21.86 4.04
CA ASP A 76 7.30 -23.18 4.43
C ASP A 76 7.92 -23.07 5.82
N ASN A 77 7.24 -23.68 6.79
CA ASN A 77 7.51 -23.70 8.24
C ASN A 77 7.09 -22.44 9.00
N LEU A 78 5.82 -22.42 9.44
CA LEU A 78 5.46 -21.77 10.69
C LEU A 78 6.25 -22.44 11.83
N PRO A 79 7.18 -21.75 12.54
CA PRO A 79 7.27 -22.01 13.96
C PRO A 79 5.93 -21.54 14.55
N THR A 80 5.37 -22.34 15.45
CA THR A 80 4.19 -21.99 16.22
C THR A 80 4.37 -20.60 16.84
N VAL A 81 3.78 -19.60 16.19
CA VAL A 81 3.40 -18.35 16.86
C VAL A 81 2.55 -18.82 18.05
N PRO A 82 2.92 -18.53 19.31
CA PRO A 82 1.99 -18.73 20.40
C PRO A 82 0.77 -17.88 20.05
N LYS A 83 -0.33 -18.59 19.80
CA LYS A 83 -1.69 -18.11 19.63
C LYS A 83 -1.85 -16.69 20.22
N PRO A 84 -2.34 -15.69 19.48
CA PRO A 84 -2.74 -14.44 20.11
C PRO A 84 -3.68 -14.86 21.23
N VAL A 85 -3.32 -14.53 22.46
CA VAL A 85 -4.25 -14.66 23.57
C VAL A 85 -5.41 -13.79 23.16
N GLU A 86 -6.56 -14.42 22.96
CA GLU A 86 -7.84 -13.74 22.95
C GLU A 86 -7.99 -13.11 24.33
N THR A 87 -7.39 -11.94 24.53
CA THR A 87 -7.77 -11.03 25.60
C THR A 87 -8.80 -10.12 24.99
N SER A 88 -10.02 -10.65 25.01
CA SER A 88 -11.22 -9.87 25.22
C SER A 88 -10.97 -8.65 26.11
N GLU A 89 -11.52 -7.53 25.66
CA GLU A 89 -11.68 -6.25 26.37
C GLU A 89 -10.47 -5.31 26.31
N ALA A 90 -10.76 -4.13 25.77
CA ALA A 90 -9.87 -3.00 25.63
C ALA A 90 -9.25 -2.62 27.00
N SER A 91 -7.98 -2.94 27.19
CA SER A 91 -7.19 -2.30 28.23
C SER A 91 -6.67 -0.97 27.70
N GLU A 92 -7.11 0.14 28.28
CA GLU A 92 -6.69 1.52 28.00
C GLU A 92 -5.22 1.81 28.37
N ALA A 93 -4.45 0.80 28.78
CA ALA A 93 -3.05 0.94 29.14
C ALA A 93 -2.14 0.47 27.98
N PRO A 94 -1.03 1.18 27.72
CA PRO A 94 -0.04 0.74 26.75
C PRO A 94 0.71 -0.49 27.29
N ALA A 95 1.30 -1.28 26.39
CA ALA A 95 2.06 -2.47 26.77
C ALA A 95 3.22 -2.13 27.72
N GLN A 96 3.65 -3.10 28.54
CA GLN A 96 4.73 -2.92 29.50
C GLN A 96 5.99 -2.31 28.84
N GLY A 97 6.40 -1.12 29.31
CA GLY A 97 7.56 -0.38 28.79
C GLY A 97 7.22 0.79 27.86
N LEU A 98 5.94 1.05 27.60
CA LEU A 98 5.45 2.23 26.89
C LEU A 98 4.67 3.12 27.86
N GLU A 99 4.82 4.44 27.73
CA GLU A 99 4.06 5.43 28.50
C GLU A 99 3.54 6.50 27.53
N PHE A 100 2.31 6.95 27.74
CA PHE A 100 1.74 8.03 26.94
C PHE A 100 2.32 9.38 27.41
N GLN A 101 2.75 10.20 26.45
CA GLN A 101 3.29 11.53 26.76
C GLN A 101 2.19 12.52 27.24
N TYR A 102 0.92 12.19 27.00
CA TYR A 102 -0.24 12.97 27.39
C TYR A 102 -1.34 12.03 27.90
N GLU A 103 -2.18 12.54 28.79
CA GLU A 103 -3.34 11.78 29.30
C GLU A 103 -4.32 11.49 28.15
N GLN A 104 -4.77 10.24 28.07
CA GLN A 104 -5.77 9.85 27.09
C GLN A 104 -7.11 10.45 27.51
N ARG A 105 -7.68 11.31 26.65
CA ARG A 105 -9.00 11.90 26.87
C ARG A 105 -10.05 10.80 26.94
N THR A 106 -10.94 10.87 27.94
CA THR A 106 -12.02 9.90 28.09
C THR A 106 -13.16 10.20 27.11
N LYS A 107 -13.88 9.18 26.65
CA LYS A 107 -15.02 9.34 25.74
C LYS A 107 -16.17 10.17 26.34
N GLU A 108 -16.18 10.35 27.66
CA GLU A 108 -17.14 11.19 28.37
C GLU A 108 -16.77 12.69 28.28
N GLU A 109 -15.49 13.02 28.21
CA GLU A 109 -15.00 14.39 27.99
C GLU A 109 -15.26 14.86 26.54
N ASP A 110 -15.24 13.96 25.56
CA ASP A 110 -15.63 14.28 24.18
C ASP A 110 -17.11 14.66 24.03
N GLN A 111 -17.98 14.33 25.00
CA GLN A 111 -19.39 14.72 25.01
C GLN A 111 -19.68 16.01 25.81
N LEU A 112 -18.76 16.45 26.66
CA LEU A 112 -18.92 17.63 27.52
C LEU A 112 -18.31 18.91 26.92
N ASP A 113 -17.56 18.80 25.82
CA ASP A 113 -17.06 19.94 25.04
C ASP A 113 -18.13 20.52 24.07
N ASN A 114 -19.41 20.22 24.29
CA ASN A 114 -20.50 20.66 23.43
C ASN A 114 -20.92 22.12 23.68
N GLU A 115 -20.37 22.80 24.69
CA GLU A 115 -20.58 24.24 24.89
C GLU A 115 -19.81 25.10 23.87
N ASN A 116 -18.86 24.54 23.13
CA ASN A 116 -18.07 25.26 22.12
C ASN A 116 -18.07 24.61 20.73
N THR A 117 -18.94 23.62 20.50
CA THR A 117 -19.09 22.97 19.20
C THR A 117 -20.16 23.71 18.38
N VAL A 118 -19.75 24.24 17.22
CA VAL A 118 -20.66 24.93 16.29
C VAL A 118 -21.49 23.89 15.55
N ASP A 119 -22.78 23.79 15.89
CA ASP A 119 -23.76 22.98 15.16
C ASP A 119 -23.98 23.59 13.76
N SER A 120 -23.33 23.00 12.77
CA SER A 120 -23.38 23.47 11.38
C SER A 120 -24.61 22.88 10.69
N SER A 121 -25.80 23.40 11.04
CA SER A 121 -27.02 23.11 10.29
C SER A 121 -26.96 23.71 8.88
N GLU A 122 -27.36 22.94 7.86
CA GLU A 122 -27.33 23.34 6.46
C GLU A 122 -28.36 24.45 6.19
N GLY A 123 -27.95 25.72 6.35
CA GLY A 123 -28.80 26.88 6.11
C GLY A 123 -28.32 28.21 6.71
N VAL A 124 -27.24 28.22 7.51
CA VAL A 124 -26.74 29.43 8.16
C VAL A 124 -25.77 30.20 7.26
N SER A 125 -25.92 31.52 7.19
CA SER A 125 -25.06 32.40 6.40
C SER A 125 -23.68 32.59 7.06
N LEU A 126 -22.63 32.80 6.25
CA LEU A 126 -21.26 32.99 6.73
C LEU A 126 -21.14 34.15 7.74
N ASP A 127 -21.90 35.23 7.53
CA ASP A 127 -21.89 36.40 8.42
C ASP A 127 -22.46 36.08 9.81
N ASP A 128 -23.50 35.26 9.89
CA ASP A 128 -24.08 34.84 11.19
C ASP A 128 -23.10 33.98 12.00
N LEU A 129 -22.35 33.10 11.33
CA LEU A 129 -21.31 32.28 11.98
C LEU A 129 -20.16 33.15 12.51
N MET A 130 -19.74 34.18 11.77
CA MET A 130 -18.71 35.11 12.22
C MET A 130 -19.17 35.94 13.43
N MET A 131 -20.46 36.32 13.49
CA MET A 131 -21.02 37.00 14.65
C MET A 131 -21.07 36.11 15.89
N GLN A 132 -21.44 34.83 15.73
CA GLN A 132 -21.44 33.87 16.85
C GLN A 132 -20.04 33.69 17.44
N PHE A 133 -19.02 33.54 16.59
CA PHE A 133 -17.63 33.38 17.03
C PHE A 133 -17.14 34.59 17.85
N ASN A 134 -17.43 35.81 17.40
CA ASN A 134 -17.02 37.03 18.11
C ASN A 134 -17.71 37.18 19.47
N LYS A 135 -18.95 36.69 19.60
CA LYS A 135 -19.70 36.72 20.86
C LYS A 135 -19.14 35.75 21.90
N VAL A 136 -18.69 34.57 21.47
CA VAL A 136 -18.04 33.57 22.32
C VAL A 136 -16.66 34.04 22.80
N GLN A 137 -15.91 34.77 21.97
CA GLN A 137 -14.59 35.31 22.33
C GLN A 137 -14.64 36.51 23.29
N SER A 138 -15.81 37.13 23.49
CA SER A 138 -15.96 38.34 24.34
C SER A 138 -16.45 38.05 25.77
N THR A 139 -16.74 36.79 26.08
CA THR A 139 -17.03 36.30 27.45
C THR A 139 -15.78 35.69 28.05
#